data_AF-A0AAD7ILB2-F1
#
_entry.id   AF-A0AAD7ILB2-F1
#
_cell.length_a   1.000
_cell.length_b   1.000
_cell.length_c   1.000
_cell.angle_alpha   90.00
_cell.angle_beta   90.00
_cell.angle_gamma   90.00
#
_symmetry.space_group_name_H-M   'P 1'
#
loop_
_entity.id
_entity.type
_entity.pdbx_description
1 polymer ?
#
loop_
_entity_poly.entity_id
_entity_poly.type
_entity_poly.pdbx_seq_one_letter_code
_entity_poly.pdbx_strand_id
1 'polypeptide(L)'
;MPPPPMRNFIEIIHHPHSGITDPTIIPLDSNEIIPSAPAAEVPLEELERPWASFRTRADFEYTATAVAGGLSADIVDSQLNGINKSRSVGSMLTIDNSADMARSLAAAREYVVPFETGQISAEFEGKEYTFEFQYRDPWKWIVELVTDPLLAPHFTAICRT
;
A
#
# COMPACT_ATOMS: atom_id res chain seq x y z
N MET A 1 -8.22 -39.24 31.37
CA MET A 1 -7.52 -39.17 30.07
C MET A 1 -8.07 -37.95 29.35
N PRO A 2 -7.25 -36.93 29.02
CA PRO A 2 -7.74 -35.77 28.26
C PRO A 2 -8.12 -36.21 26.84
N PRO A 3 -9.13 -35.58 26.21
CA PRO A 3 -9.48 -35.85 24.82
C PRO A 3 -8.30 -35.49 23.89
N PRO A 4 -8.11 -36.23 22.78
CA PRO A 4 -7.09 -35.89 21.80
C PRO A 4 -7.34 -34.49 21.22
N PRO A 5 -6.28 -33.70 20.96
CA PRO A 5 -6.43 -32.37 20.40
C PRO A 5 -7.12 -32.44 19.04
N MET A 6 -8.15 -31.62 18.83
CA MET A 6 -8.80 -31.45 17.54
C MET A 6 -7.79 -30.83 16.58
N ARG A 7 -7.36 -31.58 15.56
CA ARG A 7 -6.52 -31.05 14.50
C ARG A 7 -7.39 -30.23 13.56
N ASN A 8 -7.07 -28.95 13.39
CA ASN A 8 -7.81 -28.08 12.49
C ASN A 8 -7.30 -28.31 11.06
N PHE A 9 -8.21 -28.60 10.12
CA PHE A 9 -7.86 -28.77 8.71
C PHE A 9 -8.97 -28.24 7.80
N ILE A 10 -8.61 -27.91 6.57
CA ILE A 10 -9.55 -27.65 5.48
C ILE A 10 -9.56 -28.89 4.59
N GLU A 11 -10.74 -29.46 4.37
CA GLU A 11 -10.97 -30.57 3.45
C GLU A 11 -11.60 -30.05 2.16
N ILE A 12 -10.98 -30.34 1.03
CA ILE A 12 -11.49 -30.00 -0.29
C ILE A 12 -11.98 -31.29 -0.95
N ILE A 13 -13.29 -31.40 -1.11
CA ILE A 13 -13.94 -32.49 -1.85
C ILE A 13 -14.04 -32.06 -3.31
N HIS A 14 -13.36 -32.80 -4.18
CA HIS A 14 -13.33 -32.50 -5.61
C HIS A 14 -14.60 -32.96 -6.32
N HIS A 15 -15.00 -32.22 -7.35
CA HIS A 15 -16.15 -32.60 -8.18
C HIS A 15 -15.80 -33.87 -8.98
N PRO A 16 -16.74 -34.83 -9.21
CA PRO A 16 -16.45 -36.11 -9.88
C PRO A 16 -15.83 -35.99 -11.28
N HIS A 17 -15.99 -34.84 -11.92
CA HIS A 17 -15.46 -34.55 -13.25
C HIS A 17 -14.01 -34.05 -13.27
N SER A 18 -13.40 -33.78 -12.10
CA SER A 18 -12.00 -33.33 -12.02
C SER A 18 -10.99 -34.47 -12.26
N GLY A 19 -11.45 -35.74 -12.20
CA GLY A 19 -10.59 -36.91 -12.25
C GLY A 19 -9.80 -37.19 -10.97
N ILE A 20 -9.94 -36.34 -9.94
CA ILE A 20 -9.31 -36.50 -8.63
C ILE A 20 -10.35 -37.06 -7.67
N THR A 21 -10.19 -38.33 -7.30
CA THR A 21 -11.14 -39.04 -6.44
C THR A 21 -10.88 -38.84 -4.96
N ASP A 22 -9.66 -38.48 -4.59
CA ASP A 22 -9.25 -38.35 -3.19
C ASP A 22 -9.41 -36.91 -2.69
N PRO A 23 -10.03 -36.70 -1.50
CA PRO A 23 -10.12 -35.38 -0.88
C PRO A 23 -8.73 -34.80 -0.58
N THR A 24 -8.57 -33.50 -0.80
CA THR A 24 -7.33 -32.80 -0.44
C THR A 24 -7.45 -32.23 0.96
N ILE A 25 -6.51 -32.61 1.85
CA ILE A 25 -6.46 -32.12 3.24
C ILE A 25 -5.35 -31.08 3.37
N ILE A 26 -5.70 -29.88 3.83
CA ILE A 26 -4.75 -28.81 4.17
C ILE A 26 -4.72 -28.69 5.70
N PRO A 27 -3.65 -29.14 6.38
CA PRO A 27 -3.51 -28.97 7.82
C PRO A 27 -3.29 -27.50 8.16
N LEU A 28 -4.02 -26.98 9.16
CA LEU A 28 -3.87 -25.59 9.63
C LEU A 28 -2.80 -25.45 10.71
N ASP A 29 -2.37 -26.57 11.30
CA ASP A 29 -1.34 -26.62 12.35
C ASP A 29 0.08 -26.80 11.78
N SER A 30 0.23 -26.74 10.45
CA SER A 30 1.52 -26.89 9.78
C SER A 30 2.37 -25.64 9.99
N ASN A 31 3.30 -25.74 10.95
CA ASN A 31 4.34 -24.75 11.21
C ASN A 31 5.47 -24.79 10.15
N GLU A 32 5.14 -25.15 8.91
CA GLU A 32 6.11 -25.19 7.81
C GLU A 32 6.58 -23.77 7.53
N ILE A 33 7.76 -23.45 8.05
CA ILE A 33 8.54 -22.28 7.69
C ILE A 33 8.88 -22.47 6.22
N ILE A 34 8.06 -21.92 5.33
CA ILE A 34 8.41 -21.80 3.92
C ILE A 34 9.70 -20.98 3.88
N PRO A 35 10.82 -21.54 3.37
CA PRO A 35 12.03 -20.75 3.19
C PRO A 35 11.66 -19.57 2.29
N SER A 36 11.76 -18.35 2.85
CA SER A 36 11.62 -17.13 2.07
C SER A 36 12.63 -17.22 0.93
N ALA A 37 12.18 -17.02 -0.31
CA ALA A 37 13.06 -16.93 -1.46
C ALA A 37 14.17 -15.93 -1.14
N PRO A 38 15.43 -16.17 -1.57
CA PRO A 38 16.50 -15.22 -1.32
C PRO A 38 16.05 -13.85 -1.84
N ALA A 39 15.94 -12.89 -0.91
CA ALA A 39 15.55 -11.53 -1.23
C ALA A 39 16.46 -11.04 -2.35
N ALA A 40 15.87 -10.52 -3.42
CA ALA A 40 16.65 -9.83 -4.45
C ALA A 40 17.49 -8.76 -3.73
N GLU A 41 18.79 -8.70 -4.04
CA GLU A 41 19.66 -7.64 -3.54
C GLU A 41 19.17 -6.31 -4.14
N VAL A 42 18.26 -5.66 -3.43
CA VAL A 42 17.78 -4.33 -3.80
C VAL A 42 18.97 -3.37 -3.70
N PRO A 43 19.20 -2.50 -4.69
CA PRO A 43 20.23 -1.48 -4.58
C PRO A 43 20.07 -0.71 -3.27
N LEU A 44 21.09 -0.78 -2.41
CA LEU A 44 21.12 -0.18 -1.07
C LEU A 44 20.73 1.31 -1.05
N GLU A 45 20.91 2.02 -2.16
CA GLU A 45 20.63 3.45 -2.31
C GLU A 45 19.14 3.81 -2.12
N GLU A 46 18.20 2.94 -2.51
CA GLU A 46 16.75 3.18 -2.34
C GLU A 46 16.28 2.88 -0.91
N LEU A 47 16.97 1.97 -0.21
CA LEU A 47 16.69 1.63 1.19
C LEU A 47 17.17 2.71 2.18
N GLU A 48 18.16 3.52 1.82
CA GLU A 48 18.74 4.50 2.73
C GLU A 48 17.79 5.67 3.04
N ARG A 49 16.87 6.01 2.12
CA ARG A 49 15.97 7.17 2.25
C ARG A 49 14.59 6.90 1.62
N PRO A 50 13.70 6.12 2.27
CA PRO A 50 12.35 5.88 1.76
C PRO A 50 11.48 7.16 1.67
N TRP A 51 11.95 8.27 2.24
CA TRP A 51 11.34 9.61 2.13
C TRP A 51 12.00 10.50 1.06
N ALA A 52 12.80 9.98 0.13
CA ALA A 52 13.65 10.79 -0.77
C ALA A 52 12.90 11.79 -1.66
N SER A 53 11.60 11.60 -1.91
CA SER A 53 10.74 12.59 -2.58
C SER A 53 10.57 13.89 -1.77
N PHE A 54 10.95 13.84 -0.48
CA PHE A 54 11.00 14.96 0.45
C PHE A 54 12.46 15.33 0.73
N ARG A 55 12.70 16.63 0.92
CA ARG A 55 14.04 17.17 1.21
C ARG A 55 14.61 16.65 2.51
N THR A 56 13.77 16.47 3.52
CA THR A 56 14.14 15.92 4.83
C THR A 56 13.11 14.90 5.30
N ARG A 57 13.51 14.05 6.24
CA ARG A 57 12.59 13.14 6.92
C ARG A 57 11.50 13.88 7.70
N ALA A 58 11.83 15.04 8.28
CA ALA A 58 10.88 15.87 9.01
C ALA A 58 9.78 16.41 8.09
N ASP A 59 10.13 16.77 6.85
CA ASP A 59 9.17 17.20 5.83
C ASP A 59 8.20 16.08 5.47
N PHE A 60 8.69 14.85 5.33
CA PHE A 60 7.85 13.67 5.11
C PHE A 60 6.92 13.42 6.29
N GLU A 61 7.43 13.38 7.52
CA GLU A 61 6.64 13.08 8.72
C GLU A 61 5.54 14.14 8.95
N TYR A 62 5.87 15.42 8.77
CA TYR A 62 4.88 16.50 8.83
C TYR A 62 3.82 16.34 7.75
N THR A 63 4.23 16.14 6.49
CA THR A 63 3.30 15.99 5.37
C THR A 63 2.40 14.78 5.54
N ALA A 64 2.95 13.63 5.96
CA ALA A 64 2.18 12.41 6.22
C ALA A 64 1.11 12.65 7.30
N THR A 65 1.47 13.37 8.37
CA THR A 65 0.53 13.74 9.44
C THR A 65 -0.55 14.69 8.92
N ALA A 66 -0.18 15.69 8.12
CA ALA A 66 -1.13 16.66 7.55
C ALA A 66 -2.14 15.98 6.60
N VAL A 67 -1.67 15.06 5.75
CA VAL A 67 -2.52 14.29 4.84
C VAL A 67 -3.43 13.33 5.61
N ALA A 68 -2.90 12.58 6.58
CA ALA A 68 -3.68 11.65 7.39
C ALA A 68 -4.75 12.38 8.23
N GLY A 69 -4.44 13.58 8.71
CA GLY A 69 -5.37 14.45 9.43
C GLY A 69 -6.36 15.21 8.55
N GLY A 70 -6.26 15.11 7.21
CA GLY A 70 -7.12 15.83 6.28
C GLY A 70 -7.01 17.36 6.42
N LEU A 71 -5.83 17.87 6.75
CA LEU A 71 -5.64 19.31 6.97
C LEU A 71 -5.81 20.10 5.67
N SER A 72 -6.51 21.22 5.74
CA SER A 72 -6.64 22.14 4.60
C SER A 72 -5.34 22.91 4.35
N ALA A 73 -5.18 23.42 3.12
CA ALA A 73 -4.04 24.25 2.75
C ALA A 73 -3.86 25.44 3.71
N ASP A 74 -4.94 26.13 4.08
CA ASP A 74 -4.91 27.27 5.01
C ASP A 74 -4.38 26.88 6.40
N ILE A 75 -4.77 25.70 6.90
CA ILE A 75 -4.29 25.19 8.19
C ILE A 75 -2.81 24.85 8.11
N VAL A 76 -2.39 24.17 7.03
CA VAL A 76 -0.98 23.84 6.78
C VAL A 76 -0.14 25.12 6.71
N ASP A 77 -0.57 26.11 5.93
CA ASP A 77 0.12 27.39 5.80
C ASP A 77 0.19 28.15 7.13
N SER A 78 -0.86 28.11 7.94
CA SER A 78 -0.86 28.71 9.27
C SER A 78 0.15 28.04 10.21
N GLN A 79 0.16 26.71 10.25
CA GLN A 79 1.10 25.93 11.07
C GLN A 79 2.55 26.17 10.64
N LEU A 80 2.84 26.06 9.34
CA LEU A 80 4.18 26.27 8.79
C LEU A 80 4.65 27.71 9.01
N ASN A 81 3.77 28.70 8.86
CA ASN A 81 4.11 30.08 9.20
C ASN A 81 4.50 30.21 10.68
N GLY A 82 3.78 29.58 11.60
CA GLY A 82 4.12 29.60 13.03
C GLY A 82 5.49 28.95 13.31
N ILE A 83 5.72 27.77 12.74
CA ILE A 83 6.94 26.99 12.91
C ILE A 83 8.16 27.70 12.28
N ASN A 84 8.01 28.18 11.04
CA ASN A 84 9.10 28.76 10.26
C ASN A 84 9.44 30.20 10.69
N LYS A 85 8.45 31.03 11.09
CA LYS A 85 8.71 32.39 11.59
C LYS A 85 9.46 32.39 12.91
N SER A 86 9.21 31.40 13.76
CA SER A 86 9.91 31.28 15.04
C SER A 86 11.30 30.65 14.89
N ARG A 87 11.66 30.13 13.69
CA ARG A 87 12.76 29.20 13.40
C ARG A 87 13.51 28.78 14.66
N SER A 88 12.84 27.96 15.46
CA SER A 88 13.36 27.46 16.72
C SER A 88 14.70 26.80 16.42
N VAL A 89 15.72 27.06 17.24
CA VAL A 89 17.01 26.36 17.11
C VAL A 89 16.72 24.85 17.18
N GLY A 90 16.85 24.16 16.04
CA GLY A 90 16.56 22.72 15.91
C GLY A 90 15.40 22.32 15.00
N SER A 91 14.64 23.24 14.38
CA SER A 91 13.65 22.84 13.36
C SER A 91 14.34 22.26 12.11
N MET A 92 14.01 21.02 11.76
CA MET A 92 14.50 20.32 10.57
C MET A 92 13.53 20.40 9.37
N LEU A 93 12.42 21.11 9.54
CA LEU A 93 11.38 21.32 8.53
C LEU A 93 11.88 22.35 7.49
N THR A 94 11.81 21.98 6.21
CA THR A 94 12.22 22.83 5.08
C THR A 94 11.08 23.11 4.10
N ILE A 95 9.91 22.50 4.29
CA ILE A 95 8.68 22.90 3.61
C ILE A 95 8.22 24.27 4.13
N ASP A 96 8.08 25.22 3.21
CA ASP A 96 7.71 26.60 3.57
C ASP A 96 6.20 26.83 3.63
N ASN A 97 5.43 26.12 2.79
CA ASN A 97 4.00 26.32 2.61
C ASN A 97 3.31 25.07 2.01
N SER A 98 1.99 25.14 1.88
CA SER A 98 1.13 24.09 1.33
C SER A 98 1.46 23.75 -0.14
N ALA A 99 1.95 24.71 -0.94
CA ALA A 99 2.38 24.45 -2.32
C ALA A 99 3.70 23.67 -2.38
N ASP A 100 4.64 23.93 -1.47
CA ASP A 100 5.88 23.15 -1.32
C ASP A 100 5.59 21.69 -0.91
N MET A 101 4.64 21.52 0.01
CA MET A 101 4.11 20.22 0.39
C MET A 101 3.49 19.50 -0.82
N ALA A 102 2.64 20.19 -1.59
CA ALA A 102 1.99 19.64 -2.78
C ALA A 102 3.00 19.22 -3.86
N ARG A 103 4.10 19.97 -4.04
CA ARG A 103 5.18 19.60 -4.96
C ARG A 103 5.90 18.32 -4.53
N SER A 104 6.18 18.19 -3.23
CA SER A 104 6.81 16.97 -2.69
C SER A 104 5.90 15.75 -2.85
N LEU A 105 4.59 15.92 -2.62
CA LEU A 105 3.59 14.88 -2.88
C LEU A 105 3.46 14.55 -4.37
N ALA A 106 3.54 15.54 -5.26
CA ALA A 106 3.52 15.31 -6.70
C ALA A 106 4.73 14.48 -7.16
N ALA A 107 5.93 14.81 -6.68
CA ALA A 107 7.13 14.01 -6.93
C ALA A 107 7.00 12.59 -6.35
N ALA A 108 6.45 12.45 -5.14
CA ALA A 108 6.21 11.13 -4.55
C ALA A 108 5.21 10.28 -5.35
N ARG A 109 4.24 10.90 -6.03
CA ARG A 109 3.26 10.21 -6.88
C ARG A 109 3.88 9.60 -8.14
N GLU A 110 5.07 10.04 -8.57
CA GLU A 110 5.75 9.46 -9.75
C GLU A 110 6.27 8.04 -9.48
N TYR A 111 6.44 7.66 -8.21
CA TYR A 111 6.93 6.33 -7.80
C TYR A 111 5.82 5.28 -7.65
N VAL A 112 4.56 5.65 -7.83
CA VAL A 112 3.43 4.75 -7.63
C VAL A 112 2.42 4.90 -8.77
N VAL A 113 1.68 3.84 -9.10
CA VAL A 113 0.63 3.89 -10.12
C VAL A 113 -0.36 5.03 -9.84
N PRO A 114 -0.51 6.04 -10.71
CA PRO A 114 -1.35 7.20 -10.40
C PRO A 114 -2.82 6.82 -10.25
N PHE A 115 -3.57 7.65 -9.52
CA PHE A 115 -5.03 7.57 -9.55
C PHE A 115 -5.54 8.06 -10.90
N GLU A 116 -6.56 7.38 -11.40
CA GLU A 116 -7.31 7.68 -12.61
C GLU A 116 -8.76 8.04 -12.22
N THR A 117 -9.41 8.91 -13.00
CA THR A 117 -10.84 9.22 -12.82
C THR A 117 -11.65 8.21 -13.62
N GLY A 118 -12.45 7.41 -12.93
CA GLY A 118 -13.46 6.54 -13.52
C GLY A 118 -14.83 7.20 -13.48
N GLN A 119 -15.69 6.82 -14.42
CA GLN A 119 -17.07 7.28 -14.48
C GLN A 119 -17.99 6.09 -14.68
N ILE A 120 -19.06 6.01 -13.90
CA ILE A 120 -20.15 5.06 -14.11
C ILE A 120 -21.46 5.83 -14.25
N SER A 121 -22.22 5.49 -15.29
CA SER A 121 -23.56 6.03 -15.51
C SER A 121 -24.60 4.95 -15.22
N ALA A 122 -25.66 5.30 -14.50
CA ALA A 122 -26.79 4.44 -14.22
C ALA A 122 -28.10 5.21 -14.40
N GLU A 123 -29.08 4.58 -15.04
CA GLU A 123 -30.42 5.15 -15.17
C GLU A 123 -31.25 4.83 -13.92
N PHE A 124 -31.87 5.86 -13.35
CA PHE A 124 -32.81 5.74 -12.24
C PHE A 124 -34.00 6.66 -12.50
N GLU A 125 -35.22 6.10 -12.51
CA GLU A 125 -36.47 6.83 -12.80
C GLU A 125 -36.45 7.63 -14.11
N GLY A 126 -35.85 7.08 -15.17
CA GLY A 126 -35.77 7.75 -16.47
C GLY A 126 -34.76 8.91 -16.52
N LYS A 127 -33.92 9.06 -15.49
CA LYS A 127 -32.82 10.02 -15.44
C LYS A 127 -31.49 9.29 -15.37
N GLU A 128 -30.55 9.71 -16.19
CA GLU A 128 -29.18 9.22 -16.15
C GLU A 128 -28.41 9.93 -15.02
N TYR A 129 -27.82 9.14 -14.13
CA TYR A 129 -26.94 9.61 -13.07
C TYR A 129 -25.53 9.17 -13.37
N THR A 130 -24.64 10.15 -13.47
CA THR A 130 -23.21 9.95 -13.63
C THR A 130 -22.52 10.08 -12.29
N PHE A 131 -21.69 9.10 -11.94
CA PHE A 131 -20.84 9.11 -10.74
C PHE A 131 -19.38 9.04 -11.16
N GLU A 132 -18.62 10.07 -10.81
CA GLU A 132 -17.17 10.09 -10.95
C GLU A 132 -16.52 9.58 -9.67
N PHE A 133 -15.49 8.74 -9.81
CA PHE A 133 -14.72 8.24 -8.68
C PHE A 133 -13.25 8.12 -9.06
N GLN A 134 -12.38 8.27 -8.07
CA GLN A 134 -10.94 8.08 -8.23
C GLN A 134 -10.59 6.63 -7.94
N TYR A 135 -9.84 5.98 -8.83
CA TYR A 135 -9.39 4.60 -8.67
C TYR A 135 -7.94 4.45 -9.13
N ARG A 136 -7.25 3.40 -8.71
CA ARG A 136 -6.01 2.95 -9.38
C ARG A 136 -6.37 1.75 -10.22
N ASP A 137 -5.80 1.64 -11.41
CA ASP A 137 -5.91 0.41 -12.21
C ASP A 137 -5.44 -0.77 -11.35
N PRO A 138 -6.34 -1.70 -10.98
CA PRO A 138 -5.99 -2.75 -10.03
C PRO A 138 -4.89 -3.66 -10.55
N TRP A 139 -4.84 -3.88 -11.87
CA TRP A 139 -3.85 -4.74 -12.47
C TRP A 139 -2.47 -4.08 -12.49
N LYS A 140 -2.37 -2.83 -12.95
CA LYS A 140 -1.11 -2.07 -12.92
C LYS A 140 -0.57 -1.98 -11.49
N TRP A 141 -1.44 -1.70 -10.52
CA TRP A 141 -1.06 -1.59 -9.12
C TRP A 141 -0.58 -2.93 -8.54
N ILE A 142 -1.26 -4.04 -8.83
CA ILE A 142 -0.80 -5.38 -8.39
C ILE A 142 0.55 -5.72 -9.03
N VAL A 143 0.70 -5.49 -10.33
CA VAL A 143 1.97 -5.74 -11.04
C VAL A 143 3.11 -4.94 -10.43
N GLU A 144 2.90 -3.65 -10.16
CA GLU A 144 3.87 -2.80 -9.45
C GLU A 144 4.29 -3.42 -8.10
N LEU A 145 3.32 -3.82 -7.27
CA LEU A 145 3.61 -4.41 -5.95
C LEU A 145 4.38 -5.73 -6.04
N VAL A 146 4.00 -6.65 -6.94
CA VAL A 146 4.63 -7.98 -7.03
C VAL A 146 5.97 -7.97 -7.77
N THR A 147 6.27 -6.89 -8.51
CA THR A 147 7.55 -6.71 -9.21
C THR A 147 8.54 -5.84 -8.43
N ASP A 148 8.07 -5.08 -7.44
CA ASP A 148 8.92 -4.32 -6.52
C ASP A 148 9.90 -5.28 -5.80
N PRO A 149 11.23 -5.13 -5.97
CA PRO A 149 12.22 -6.01 -5.37
C PRO A 149 12.15 -6.10 -3.82
N LEU A 150 11.65 -5.05 -3.15
CA LEU A 150 11.49 -5.00 -1.70
C LEU A 150 10.24 -5.74 -1.23
N LEU A 151 9.18 -5.75 -2.05
CA LEU A 151 7.89 -6.35 -1.69
C LEU A 151 7.73 -7.77 -2.26
N ALA A 152 8.31 -8.05 -3.43
CA ALA A 152 8.22 -9.32 -4.14
C ALA A 152 8.53 -10.55 -3.26
N PRO A 153 9.58 -10.56 -2.40
CA PRO A 153 9.88 -11.70 -1.54
C PRO A 153 8.79 -12.01 -0.49
N HIS A 154 7.91 -11.05 -0.21
CA HIS A 154 6.81 -11.18 0.74
C HIS A 154 5.51 -11.66 0.10
N PHE A 155 5.42 -11.69 -1.24
CA PHE A 155 4.33 -12.33 -1.94
C PHE A 155 4.59 -13.83 -2.04
N THR A 156 3.91 -14.63 -1.21
CA THR A 156 3.99 -16.09 -1.28
C THR A 156 3.35 -16.57 -2.57
N ALA A 157 4.16 -17.02 -3.53
CA ALA A 157 3.65 -17.75 -4.68
C ALA A 157 3.09 -19.10 -4.20
N ILE A 158 1.76 -19.24 -4.18
CA ILE A 158 1.10 -20.54 -4.08
C ILE A 158 1.23 -21.22 -5.46
N CYS A 159 2.45 -21.58 -5.84
CA CYS A 159 2.69 -22.41 -7.02
C CYS A 159 3.11 -23.80 -6.53
N ARG A 160 2.12 -24.69 -6.41
CA ARG A 160 2.38 -26.13 -6.38
C ARG A 160 2.52 -26.61 -7.83
N THR A 161 3.73 -26.98 -8.23
CA THR A 161 3.97 -27.87 -9.38
C THR A 161 3.69 -29.32 -9.00
#